data_AF-A0A9K3PUH3-F1
#
_entry.id   AF-A0A9K3PUH3-F1
#
_cell.length_a   1.000
_cell.length_b   1.000
_cell.length_c   1.000
_cell.angle_alpha   90.00
_cell.angle_beta   90.00
_cell.angle_gamma   90.00
#
_symmetry.space_group_name_H-M   'P 1'
#
loop_
_entity.id
_entity.type
_entity.pdbx_description
1 polymer ?
#
loop_
_entity_poly.entity_id
_entity_poly.type
_entity_poly.pdbx_seq_one_letter_code
_entity_poly.pdbx_strand_id
1 'polypeptide(L)'
;MAAAVLTSPSLDEQHALSGKGAEDAVERLRANVNRYTRANDRRMVLRSLKDAESMLQITLSTPILPPDICLSELEEELVEETVVLNNISFKPLSTVERKDVFTHAGMNSGCLVILKGLTERLCDEKSALLNEREHRLDGKTLYEKLVARLARTSAAVDIVEHLNALLGSSDLSIKHLASGQNIKVTTTPGIAITKSSSYGSSGYDASTEDKSIRLNLYESNGDVHMSMNLMLEIGLFRTKDTLMTRPWITLKAFLYERANLTSGENYRAAKIKTPSLY
;
A
#
# COMPACT_ATOMS: atom_id res chain seq x y z
N MET A 1 18.79 0.75 58.81
CA MET A 1 18.93 0.89 57.34
C MET A 1 18.05 -0.16 56.70
N ALA A 2 16.89 0.23 56.19
CA ALA A 2 16.00 -0.68 55.45
C ALA A 2 16.26 -0.47 53.96
N ALA A 3 16.74 -1.52 53.28
CA ALA A 3 16.93 -1.52 51.84
C ALA A 3 15.56 -1.68 51.16
N ALA A 4 15.15 -0.70 50.37
CA ALA A 4 13.97 -0.79 49.53
C ALA A 4 14.24 -1.79 48.40
N VAL A 5 13.51 -2.91 48.43
CA VAL A 5 13.51 -3.90 47.35
C VAL A 5 12.76 -3.28 46.16
N LEU A 6 13.51 -2.88 45.13
CA LEU A 6 12.95 -2.53 43.83
C LEU A 6 12.51 -3.81 43.12
N THR A 7 11.26 -4.21 43.31
CA THR A 7 10.64 -5.26 42.49
C THR A 7 10.40 -4.70 41.09
N SER A 8 11.09 -5.26 40.11
CA SER A 8 10.84 -4.99 38.68
C SER A 8 9.41 -5.39 38.32
N PRO A 9 8.67 -4.55 37.57
CA PRO A 9 7.28 -4.83 37.22
C PRO A 9 7.17 -6.09 36.38
N SER A 10 6.09 -6.84 36.60
CA SER A 10 5.77 -8.08 35.89
C SER A 10 5.55 -7.82 34.39
N LEU A 11 5.71 -8.85 33.54
CA LEU A 11 5.48 -8.75 32.09
C LEU A 11 4.07 -8.24 31.76
N ASP A 12 3.06 -8.64 32.54
CA ASP A 12 1.68 -8.19 32.38
C ASP A 12 1.51 -6.69 32.73
N GLU A 13 2.21 -6.20 33.76
CA GLU A 13 2.24 -4.77 34.08
C GLU A 13 3.00 -3.95 33.03
N GLN A 14 4.06 -4.51 32.43
CA GLN A 14 4.79 -3.86 31.33
C GLN A 14 3.94 -3.78 30.06
N HIS A 15 3.14 -4.80 29.74
CA HIS A 15 2.18 -4.78 28.63
C HIS A 15 1.03 -3.79 28.87
N ALA A 16 0.50 -3.70 30.10
CA ALA A 16 -0.55 -2.74 30.45
C ALA A 16 -0.05 -1.27 30.43
N LEU A 17 1.18 -1.03 30.90
CA LEU A 17 1.84 0.28 30.83
C LEU A 17 2.17 0.69 29.38
N SER A 18 2.54 -0.28 28.53
CA SER A 18 2.77 -0.08 27.10
C SER A 18 1.47 0.27 26.35
N GLY A 19 0.34 -0.33 26.71
CA GLY A 19 -0.98 -0.04 26.12
C GLY A 19 -1.47 1.37 26.45
N LYS A 20 -1.38 1.77 27.73
CA LYS A 20 -1.81 3.11 28.17
C LYS A 20 -0.99 4.24 27.55
N GLY A 21 0.32 4.03 27.40
CA GLY A 21 1.19 5.00 26.74
C GLY A 21 0.87 5.19 25.25
N ALA A 22 0.42 4.14 24.56
CA ALA A 22 -0.03 4.21 23.18
C ALA A 22 -1.36 4.96 23.04
N GLU A 23 -2.33 4.68 23.92
CA GLU A 23 -3.62 5.39 23.96
C GLU A 23 -3.44 6.89 24.20
N ASP A 24 -2.67 7.28 25.22
CA ASP A 24 -2.35 8.68 25.53
C ASP A 24 -1.68 9.39 24.35
N ALA A 25 -0.89 8.66 23.56
CA ALA A 25 -0.21 9.21 22.40
C ALA A 25 -1.15 9.39 21.19
N VAL A 26 -2.09 8.47 20.99
CA VAL A 26 -3.17 8.60 20.01
C VAL A 26 -4.09 9.77 20.37
N GLU A 27 -4.48 9.93 21.63
CA GLU A 27 -5.31 11.06 22.07
C GLU A 27 -4.60 12.39 21.86
N ARG A 28 -3.30 12.48 22.18
CA ARG A 28 -2.47 13.66 21.90
C ARG A 28 -2.40 13.98 20.41
N LEU A 29 -2.21 12.96 19.56
CA LEU A 29 -2.21 13.13 18.11
C LEU A 29 -3.55 13.71 17.63
N ARG A 30 -4.67 13.10 18.04
CA ARG A 30 -6.03 13.56 17.69
C ARG A 30 -6.26 15.00 18.13
N ALA A 31 -5.91 15.34 19.38
CA ALA A 31 -6.09 16.69 19.91
C ALA A 31 -5.28 17.72 19.10
N ASN A 32 -4.01 17.42 18.79
CA ASN A 32 -3.15 18.30 18.01
C ASN A 32 -3.65 18.46 16.57
N VAL A 33 -3.95 17.37 15.89
CA VAL A 33 -4.46 17.39 14.51
C VAL A 33 -5.76 18.18 14.42
N ASN A 34 -6.71 17.97 15.33
CA ASN A 34 -7.95 18.74 15.38
C ASN A 34 -7.69 20.24 15.60
N ARG A 35 -6.88 20.59 16.60
CA ARG A 35 -6.55 21.98 16.93
C ARG A 35 -5.93 22.71 15.74
N TYR A 36 -4.94 22.11 15.10
CA TYR A 36 -4.21 22.72 14.00
C TYR A 36 -5.01 22.71 12.69
N THR A 37 -5.89 21.73 12.48
CA THR A 37 -6.83 21.74 11.35
C THR A 37 -7.79 22.93 11.43
N ARG A 38 -8.38 23.19 12.60
CA ARG A 38 -9.27 24.35 12.82
C ARG A 38 -8.56 25.69 12.63
N ALA A 39 -7.29 25.76 13.04
CA ALA A 39 -6.44 26.92 12.85
C ALA A 39 -5.89 27.05 11.41
N ASN A 40 -6.17 26.09 10.52
CA ASN A 40 -5.59 26.01 9.17
C ASN A 40 -4.05 25.98 9.16
N ASP A 41 -3.43 25.41 10.20
CA ASP A 41 -1.97 25.31 10.30
C ASP A 41 -1.48 23.96 9.76
N ARG A 42 -1.32 23.91 8.43
CA ARG A 42 -0.85 22.72 7.72
C ARG A 42 0.50 22.22 8.23
N ARG A 43 1.41 23.13 8.60
CA ARG A 43 2.77 22.78 9.04
C ARG A 43 2.74 22.08 10.40
N MET A 44 1.90 22.55 11.31
CA MET A 44 1.74 21.92 12.62
C MET A 44 1.00 20.58 12.55
N VAL A 45 0.04 20.42 11.63
CA VAL A 45 -0.54 19.09 11.34
C VAL A 45 0.53 18.11 10.86
N LEU A 46 1.35 18.51 9.88
CA LEU A 46 2.45 17.68 9.37
C LEU A 46 3.47 17.31 10.45
N ARG A 47 3.84 18.26 11.31
CA ARG A 47 4.72 18.01 12.44
C ARG A 47 4.09 16.99 13.40
N SER A 48 2.82 17.16 13.74
CA SER A 48 2.11 16.23 14.63
C SER A 48 2.05 14.81 14.07
N LEU A 49 1.81 14.66 12.75
CA LEU A 49 1.83 13.36 12.09
C LEU A 49 3.23 12.74 12.08
N LYS A 50 4.27 13.55 11.87
CA LYS A 50 5.66 13.09 11.89
C LYS A 50 6.11 12.66 13.29
N ASP A 51 5.72 13.39 14.33
CA ASP A 51 6.01 13.05 15.72
C ASP A 51 5.33 11.71 16.13
N ALA A 52 4.28 11.32 15.42
CA ALA A 52 3.57 10.05 15.59
C ALA A 52 3.92 8.98 14.52
N GLU A 53 5.04 9.12 13.80
CA GLU A 53 5.39 8.22 12.67
C GLU A 53 5.39 6.73 13.05
N SER A 54 5.77 6.38 14.28
CA SER A 54 5.75 4.99 14.77
C SER A 54 4.33 4.41 14.86
N MET A 55 3.31 5.21 15.12
CA MET A 55 1.90 4.79 15.13
C MET A 55 1.31 4.70 13.73
N LEU A 56 2.00 5.26 12.73
CA LEU A 56 1.61 5.19 11.34
C LEU A 56 2.14 3.92 10.63
N GLN A 57 2.58 2.93 11.41
CA GLN A 57 2.78 1.57 10.94
C GLN A 57 1.57 0.73 11.34
N ILE A 58 0.77 0.34 10.34
CA ILE A 58 -0.54 -0.28 10.53
C ILE A 58 -0.43 -1.74 10.12
N THR A 59 -0.83 -2.64 11.01
CA THR A 59 -1.07 -4.04 10.63
C THR A 59 -2.48 -4.15 10.08
N LEU A 60 -2.61 -4.79 8.93
CA LEU A 60 -3.84 -4.83 8.16
C LEU A 60 -4.37 -6.25 8.07
N SER A 61 -5.69 -6.38 7.96
CA SER A 61 -6.34 -7.65 7.64
C SER A 61 -6.18 -8.01 6.17
N THR A 62 -6.51 -9.26 5.84
CA THR A 62 -6.67 -9.71 4.46
C THR A 62 -7.61 -8.75 3.71
N PRO A 63 -7.21 -8.23 2.54
CA PRO A 63 -8.13 -7.43 1.74
C PRO A 63 -9.30 -8.30 1.31
N ILE A 64 -10.50 -7.86 1.65
CA ILE A 64 -11.76 -8.42 1.16
C ILE A 64 -12.15 -7.57 -0.04
N LEU A 65 -12.55 -8.20 -1.14
CA LEU A 65 -13.15 -7.48 -2.26
C LEU A 65 -14.38 -6.73 -1.74
N PRO A 66 -14.43 -5.39 -1.82
CA PRO A 66 -15.60 -4.66 -1.38
C PRO A 66 -16.83 -5.16 -2.14
N PRO A 67 -17.99 -5.35 -1.48
CA PRO A 67 -19.17 -5.94 -2.13
C PRO A 67 -19.67 -5.09 -3.32
N ASP A 68 -19.33 -3.80 -3.34
CA ASP A 68 -19.78 -2.84 -4.33
C ASP A 68 -18.87 -2.73 -5.56
N ILE A 69 -17.70 -3.38 -5.58
CA ILE A 69 -16.74 -3.28 -6.69
C ILE A 69 -16.71 -4.60 -7.48
N CYS A 70 -17.00 -4.53 -8.77
CA CYS A 70 -16.93 -5.69 -9.63
C CYS A 70 -15.49 -5.98 -10.10
N LEU A 71 -15.16 -7.26 -10.35
CA LEU A 71 -13.81 -7.67 -10.76
C LEU A 71 -13.32 -6.93 -12.02
N SER A 72 -14.20 -6.67 -12.98
CA SER A 72 -13.84 -5.97 -14.22
C SER A 72 -13.37 -4.55 -13.99
N GLU A 73 -13.92 -3.82 -13.01
CA GLU A 73 -13.44 -2.47 -12.66
C GLU A 73 -12.01 -2.52 -12.10
N LEU A 74 -11.69 -3.55 -11.32
CA LEU A 74 -10.34 -3.74 -10.78
C LEU A 74 -9.34 -4.17 -11.87
N GLU A 75 -9.78 -4.97 -12.83
CA GLU A 75 -8.97 -5.33 -14.00
C GLU A 75 -8.66 -4.09 -14.85
N GLU A 76 -9.66 -3.24 -15.12
CA GLU A 76 -9.47 -1.97 -15.83
C GLU A 76 -8.50 -1.04 -15.09
N GLU A 77 -8.63 -0.93 -13.76
CA GLU A 77 -7.67 -0.19 -12.93
C GLU A 77 -6.25 -0.74 -13.09
N LEU A 78 -6.08 -2.07 -12.97
CA LEU A 78 -4.77 -2.71 -13.05
C LEU A 78 -4.13 -2.59 -14.44
N VAL A 79 -4.92 -2.46 -15.51
CA VAL A 79 -4.42 -2.20 -16.87
C VAL A 79 -3.73 -0.84 -16.98
N GLU A 80 -4.05 0.13 -16.15
CA GLU A 80 -3.43 1.45 -16.13
C GLU A 80 -2.20 1.54 -15.20
N GLU A 81 -1.83 0.45 -14.52
CA GLU A 81 -0.79 0.43 -13.50
C GLU A 81 0.50 -0.27 -13.95
N THR A 82 1.68 0.28 -13.66
CA THR A 82 2.92 -0.47 -13.95
C THR A 82 3.08 -1.62 -12.97
N VAL A 83 3.10 -2.87 -13.45
CA VAL A 83 3.25 -4.07 -12.63
C VAL A 83 4.59 -4.74 -12.94
N VAL A 84 5.36 -5.08 -11.91
CA VAL A 84 6.58 -5.89 -12.03
C VAL A 84 6.32 -7.24 -11.39
N LEU A 85 6.07 -8.26 -12.21
CA LEU A 85 5.82 -9.64 -11.78
C LEU A 85 7.08 -10.49 -11.95
N ASN A 86 7.64 -11.02 -10.87
CA ASN A 86 8.85 -11.86 -10.88
C ASN A 86 10.01 -11.24 -11.70
N ASN A 87 10.24 -9.93 -11.51
CA ASN A 87 11.20 -9.09 -12.24
C ASN A 87 10.88 -8.81 -13.72
N ILE A 88 9.70 -9.19 -14.21
CA ILE A 88 9.20 -8.85 -15.55
C ILE A 88 8.28 -7.64 -15.43
N SER A 89 8.63 -6.53 -16.10
CA SER A 89 7.86 -5.29 -16.05
C SER A 89 6.81 -5.24 -17.16
N PHE A 90 5.56 -5.03 -16.75
CA PHE A 90 4.40 -4.70 -17.56
C PHE A 90 4.08 -3.22 -17.35
N LYS A 91 3.88 -2.48 -18.44
CA LYS A 91 3.60 -1.04 -18.40
C LYS A 91 2.23 -0.76 -19.02
N PRO A 92 1.55 0.32 -18.61
CA PRO A 92 0.30 0.72 -19.23
C PRO A 92 0.56 1.28 -20.62
N LEU A 93 -0.35 1.03 -21.56
CA LEU A 93 -0.23 1.45 -22.96
C LEU A 93 0.11 2.94 -23.10
N SER A 94 -0.45 3.77 -22.21
CA SER A 94 -0.21 5.21 -22.13
C SER A 94 1.26 5.59 -21.88
N THR A 95 2.07 4.68 -21.34
CA THR A 95 3.49 4.90 -20.99
C THR A 95 4.48 4.07 -21.80
N VAL A 96 4.00 3.16 -22.65
CA VAL A 96 4.86 2.32 -23.51
C VAL A 96 5.44 3.19 -24.64
N GLU A 97 6.76 3.13 -24.83
CA GLU A 97 7.39 3.78 -25.98
C GLU A 97 6.92 3.12 -27.28
N ARG A 98 6.69 3.91 -28.35
CA ARG A 98 6.17 3.37 -29.64
C ARG A 98 6.97 2.18 -30.20
N LYS A 99 8.25 2.04 -29.84
CA LYS A 99 9.11 0.93 -30.26
C LYS A 99 8.80 -0.38 -29.52
N ASP A 100 8.33 -0.29 -28.28
CA ASP A 100 8.03 -1.44 -27.41
C ASP A 100 6.59 -1.96 -27.60
N VAL A 101 5.72 -1.18 -28.25
CA VAL A 101 4.34 -1.57 -28.58
C VAL A 101 4.29 -2.78 -29.52
N PHE A 102 5.25 -2.87 -30.45
CA PHE A 102 5.27 -3.91 -31.49
C PHE A 102 5.81 -5.26 -31.01
N THR A 103 6.42 -5.35 -29.82
CA THR A 103 7.10 -6.56 -29.32
C THR A 103 6.32 -7.31 -28.23
N HIS A 104 5.10 -6.90 -27.93
CA HIS A 104 4.10 -7.63 -27.09
C HIS A 104 4.50 -7.95 -25.63
N ALA A 105 5.65 -7.49 -25.14
CA ALA A 105 6.07 -7.70 -23.74
C ALA A 105 5.75 -6.50 -22.81
N GLY A 106 5.31 -5.37 -23.37
CA GLY A 106 5.22 -4.11 -22.62
C GLY A 106 3.84 -3.74 -22.08
N MET A 107 2.75 -4.42 -22.45
CA MET A 107 1.38 -4.01 -22.12
C MET A 107 0.84 -4.72 -20.87
N ASN A 108 0.15 -3.99 -19.99
CA ASN A 108 -0.53 -4.56 -18.82
C ASN A 108 -1.68 -5.52 -19.14
N SER A 109 -2.29 -5.44 -20.32
CA SER A 109 -3.19 -6.50 -20.79
C SER A 109 -2.49 -7.86 -20.82
N GLY A 110 -1.18 -7.88 -21.13
CA GLY A 110 -0.33 -9.04 -21.01
C GLY A 110 -0.13 -9.49 -19.56
N CYS A 111 -0.05 -8.56 -18.60
CA CYS A 111 0.03 -8.88 -17.17
C CYS A 111 -1.20 -9.65 -16.71
N LEU A 112 -2.42 -9.19 -17.01
CA LEU A 112 -3.65 -9.87 -16.66
C LEU A 112 -3.75 -11.27 -17.28
N VAL A 113 -3.41 -11.40 -18.57
CA VAL A 113 -3.36 -12.69 -19.27
C VAL A 113 -2.37 -13.65 -18.61
N ILE A 114 -1.19 -13.15 -18.24
CA ILE A 114 -0.16 -13.95 -17.56
C ILE A 114 -0.61 -14.33 -16.16
N LEU A 115 -1.19 -13.41 -15.39
CA LEU A 115 -1.72 -13.73 -14.06
C LEU A 115 -2.76 -14.83 -14.15
N LYS A 116 -3.73 -14.71 -15.05
CA LYS A 116 -4.77 -15.73 -15.27
C LYS A 116 -4.17 -17.09 -15.65
N GLY A 117 -3.25 -17.12 -16.61
CA GLY A 117 -2.58 -18.35 -17.03
C GLY A 117 -1.70 -18.96 -15.93
N LEU A 118 -1.02 -18.13 -15.13
CA LEU A 118 -0.23 -18.60 -13.99
C LEU A 118 -1.13 -19.19 -12.91
N THR A 119 -2.23 -18.53 -12.56
CA THR A 119 -3.15 -19.04 -11.54
C THR A 119 -3.83 -20.33 -11.96
N GLU A 120 -4.16 -20.49 -13.25
CA GLU A 120 -4.66 -21.76 -13.78
C GLU A 120 -3.60 -22.87 -13.66
N ARG A 121 -2.34 -22.59 -14.06
CA ARG A 121 -1.25 -23.58 -14.00
C ARG A 121 -0.82 -23.95 -12.58
N LEU A 122 -0.81 -22.99 -11.66
CA LEU A 122 -0.48 -23.24 -10.26
C LEU A 122 -1.54 -24.11 -9.56
N CYS A 123 -2.77 -24.10 -10.07
CA CYS A 123 -3.91 -24.86 -9.54
C CYS A 123 -4.25 -26.13 -10.35
N ASP A 124 -3.44 -26.47 -11.36
CA ASP A 124 -3.70 -27.55 -12.32
C ASP A 124 -3.51 -28.96 -11.73
N GLU A 125 -4.29 -29.94 -12.21
CA GLU A 125 -4.45 -31.26 -11.57
C GLU A 125 -3.19 -32.14 -11.50
N LYS A 126 -2.19 -31.89 -12.36
CA LYS A 126 -0.93 -32.66 -12.35
C LYS A 126 -0.05 -32.32 -11.15
N SER A 127 -0.18 -31.10 -10.62
CA SER A 127 0.47 -30.65 -9.39
C SER A 127 -0.23 -31.24 -8.15
N ALA A 128 -1.50 -31.66 -8.29
CA ALA A 128 -2.33 -32.20 -7.21
C ALA A 128 -2.02 -33.67 -6.87
N LEU A 129 -1.36 -34.43 -7.75
CA LEU A 129 -0.95 -35.82 -7.47
C LEU A 129 0.12 -35.94 -6.37
N LEU A 130 0.73 -34.82 -5.96
CA LEU A 130 1.78 -34.80 -4.93
C LEU A 130 1.29 -34.34 -3.55
N ASN A 131 0.08 -33.77 -3.43
CA ASN A 131 -0.41 -33.15 -2.19
C ASN A 131 -1.84 -33.58 -1.87
N GLU A 132 -2.01 -34.58 -1.01
CA GLU A 132 -3.29 -35.02 -0.42
C GLU A 132 -3.90 -34.01 0.58
N ARG A 133 -3.92 -32.70 0.25
CA ARG A 133 -4.46 -31.66 1.15
C ARG A 133 -5.89 -31.29 0.75
N GLU A 134 -6.80 -31.32 1.72
CA GLU A 134 -8.26 -31.06 1.61
C GLU A 134 -8.66 -29.65 1.16
N HIS A 135 -7.72 -28.71 1.00
CA HIS A 135 -8.03 -27.34 0.60
C HIS A 135 -7.43 -27.00 -0.76
N ARG A 136 -8.11 -27.45 -1.81
CA ARG A 136 -7.80 -27.10 -3.20
C ARG A 136 -8.28 -25.67 -3.47
N LEU A 137 -7.35 -24.77 -3.75
CA LEU A 137 -7.67 -23.42 -4.22
C LEU A 137 -7.94 -23.47 -5.73
N ASP A 138 -9.10 -23.02 -6.18
CA ASP A 138 -9.43 -22.91 -7.60
C ASP A 138 -8.63 -21.75 -8.26
N GLY A 139 -8.18 -21.97 -9.49
CA GLY A 139 -7.37 -21.01 -10.24
C GLY A 139 -8.11 -19.68 -10.46
N LYS A 140 -9.43 -19.74 -10.69
CA LYS A 140 -10.26 -18.53 -10.80
C LYS A 140 -10.32 -17.76 -9.48
N THR A 141 -10.54 -18.45 -8.36
CA THR A 141 -10.54 -17.81 -7.02
C THR A 141 -9.18 -17.21 -6.68
N LEU A 142 -8.08 -17.86 -7.05
CA LEU A 142 -6.73 -17.33 -6.88
C LEU A 142 -6.52 -16.06 -7.69
N TYR A 143 -6.97 -16.05 -8.95
CA TYR A 143 -6.92 -14.89 -9.83
C TYR A 143 -7.70 -13.70 -9.24
N GLU A 144 -8.95 -13.91 -8.84
CA GLU A 144 -9.80 -12.88 -8.22
C GLU A 144 -9.15 -12.29 -6.96
N LYS A 145 -8.59 -13.15 -6.11
CA LYS A 145 -7.84 -12.76 -4.91
C LYS A 145 -6.61 -11.91 -5.23
N LEU A 146 -5.88 -12.22 -6.31
CA LEU A 146 -4.71 -11.46 -6.73
C LEU A 146 -5.11 -10.10 -7.30
N VAL A 147 -6.11 -10.04 -8.18
CA VAL A 147 -6.61 -8.77 -8.74
C VAL A 147 -7.08 -7.84 -7.62
N ALA A 148 -7.85 -8.36 -6.65
CA ALA A 148 -8.30 -7.60 -5.49
C ALA A 148 -7.17 -7.09 -4.58
N ARG A 149 -5.99 -7.73 -4.58
CA ARG A 149 -4.81 -7.26 -3.82
C ARG A 149 -4.00 -6.23 -4.57
N LEU A 150 -3.94 -6.36 -5.89
CA LEU A 150 -3.09 -5.53 -6.75
C LEU A 150 -3.75 -4.19 -7.07
N ALA A 151 -5.07 -4.17 -7.23
CA ALA A 151 -5.78 -2.91 -7.47
C ALA A 151 -5.64 -1.99 -6.25
N ARG A 152 -5.26 -0.73 -6.51
CA ARG A 152 -4.98 0.26 -5.45
C ARG A 152 -6.24 0.63 -4.71
N THR A 153 -7.37 0.71 -5.40
CA THR A 153 -8.66 1.03 -4.79
C THR A 153 -8.97 0.09 -3.64
N SER A 154 -8.93 -1.22 -3.89
CA SER A 154 -9.16 -2.25 -2.86
C SER A 154 -8.02 -2.32 -1.85
N ALA A 155 -6.77 -2.21 -2.28
CA ALA A 155 -5.61 -2.22 -1.40
C ALA A 155 -5.52 -1.00 -0.46
N ALA A 156 -6.26 0.07 -0.71
CA ALA A 156 -6.27 1.28 0.11
C ALA A 156 -7.43 1.33 1.12
N VAL A 157 -8.51 0.55 0.94
CA VAL A 157 -9.76 0.67 1.73
C VAL A 157 -9.47 0.62 3.23
N ASP A 158 -8.80 -0.43 3.66
CA ASP A 158 -8.51 -0.69 5.07
C ASP A 158 -7.49 0.29 5.65
N ILE A 159 -6.51 0.74 4.85
CA ILE A 159 -5.59 1.80 5.26
C ILE A 159 -6.35 3.10 5.51
N VAL A 160 -7.26 3.47 4.61
CA VAL A 160 -8.06 4.68 4.73
C VAL A 160 -8.99 4.58 5.94
N GLU A 161 -9.61 3.43 6.18
CA GLU A 161 -10.43 3.18 7.35
C GLU A 161 -9.62 3.32 8.66
N HIS A 162 -8.47 2.64 8.75
CA HIS A 162 -7.59 2.71 9.91
C HIS A 162 -7.11 4.14 10.17
N LEU A 163 -6.71 4.87 9.13
CA LEU A 163 -6.25 6.24 9.29
C LEU A 163 -7.38 7.19 9.68
N ASN A 164 -8.59 7.01 9.15
CA ASN A 164 -9.75 7.80 9.58
C ASN A 164 -10.06 7.54 11.06
N ALA A 165 -10.01 6.27 11.50
CA ALA A 165 -10.19 5.90 12.90
C ALA A 165 -9.07 6.47 13.79
N LEU A 166 -7.81 6.43 13.34
CA LEU A 166 -6.67 6.96 14.09
C LEU A 166 -6.76 8.48 14.27
N LEU A 167 -7.01 9.23 13.19
CA LEU A 167 -7.04 10.69 13.24
C LEU A 167 -8.32 11.23 13.91
N GLY A 168 -9.45 10.51 13.83
CA GLY A 168 -10.67 10.79 14.60
C GLY A 168 -11.19 12.23 14.51
N SER A 169 -10.87 12.94 13.43
CA SER A 169 -11.12 14.38 13.28
C SER A 169 -12.37 14.61 12.45
N SER A 170 -13.39 15.27 13.02
CA SER A 170 -14.58 15.71 12.25
C SER A 170 -14.23 16.73 11.16
N ASP A 171 -13.09 17.42 11.32
CA ASP A 171 -12.64 18.49 10.44
C ASP A 171 -11.73 17.98 9.30
N LEU A 172 -11.40 16.68 9.28
CA LEU A 172 -10.59 16.04 8.26
C LEU A 172 -11.30 14.81 7.68
N SER A 173 -11.08 14.56 6.40
CA SER A 173 -11.46 13.31 5.75
C SER A 173 -10.27 12.77 4.98
N ILE A 174 -10.07 11.46 5.05
CA ILE A 174 -9.01 10.76 4.35
C ILE A 174 -9.63 10.02 3.17
N LYS A 175 -9.02 10.16 1.99
CA LYS A 175 -9.44 9.47 0.76
C LYS A 175 -8.23 8.95 0.00
N HIS A 176 -8.39 7.80 -0.64
CA HIS A 176 -7.44 7.32 -1.64
C HIS A 176 -7.42 8.28 -2.84
N LEU A 177 -6.24 8.57 -3.39
CA LEU A 177 -6.08 9.37 -4.60
C LEU A 177 -5.89 8.42 -5.78
N ALA A 178 -6.84 8.41 -6.72
CA ALA A 178 -6.72 7.60 -7.92
C ALA A 178 -5.52 8.04 -8.78
N SER A 179 -4.91 7.09 -9.48
CA SER A 179 -3.86 7.35 -10.46
C SER A 179 -4.33 8.41 -11.49
N GLY A 180 -3.62 9.53 -11.57
CA GLY A 180 -3.99 10.67 -12.43
C GLY A 180 -4.64 11.86 -11.71
N GLN A 181 -5.11 11.72 -10.46
CA GLN A 181 -5.51 12.85 -9.61
C GLN A 181 -4.30 13.56 -8.96
N ASN A 182 -3.10 13.10 -9.27
CA ASN A 182 -1.86 13.78 -8.94
C ASN A 182 -1.75 15.10 -9.70
N ILE A 183 -1.98 16.18 -8.97
CA ILE A 183 -1.68 17.53 -9.40
C ILE A 183 -0.21 17.56 -9.77
N LYS A 184 0.09 17.83 -11.05
CA LYS A 184 1.38 18.32 -11.50
C LYS A 184 1.76 19.47 -10.59
N VAL A 185 2.72 19.25 -9.68
CA VAL A 185 3.45 20.36 -9.11
C VAL A 185 4.15 20.99 -10.29
N THR A 186 3.64 22.12 -10.77
CA THR A 186 4.32 22.96 -11.74
C THR A 186 5.56 23.49 -11.02
N THR A 187 6.62 22.69 -10.98
CA THR A 187 7.96 23.23 -10.79
C THR A 187 8.17 24.20 -11.95
N THR A 188 8.33 25.46 -11.59
CA THR A 188 8.64 26.59 -12.47
C THR A 188 9.61 26.15 -13.57
N PRO A 189 9.34 26.44 -14.85
CA PRO A 189 10.22 26.01 -15.93
C PRO A 189 11.51 26.82 -15.86
N GLY A 190 12.56 26.21 -15.35
CA GLY A 190 13.88 26.82 -15.25
C GLY A 190 14.93 25.74 -15.10
N ILE A 191 15.67 25.53 -16.19
CA ILE A 191 16.88 24.71 -16.31
C ILE A 191 16.60 23.22 -16.54
N ALA A 192 16.49 22.88 -17.83
CA ALA A 192 16.68 21.52 -18.33
C ALA A 192 18.10 21.05 -17.96
N ILE A 193 18.19 20.10 -17.02
CA ILE A 193 19.41 19.31 -16.85
C ILE A 193 19.13 17.95 -17.49
N THR A 194 19.65 17.79 -18.70
CA THR A 194 19.81 16.52 -19.40
C THR A 194 20.53 15.55 -18.46
N LYS A 195 19.85 14.49 -18.01
CA LYS A 195 20.52 13.33 -17.40
C LYS A 195 20.38 12.15 -18.34
N SER A 196 21.50 11.86 -18.99
CA SER A 196 21.77 10.66 -19.75
C SER A 196 21.57 9.42 -18.88
N SER A 197 20.94 8.41 -19.48
CA SER A 197 20.86 7.05 -18.98
C SER A 197 22.26 6.50 -18.67
N SER A 198 22.46 5.97 -17.47
CA SER A 198 23.50 4.99 -17.21
C SER A 198 22.87 3.72 -16.65
N TYR A 199 23.08 2.62 -17.37
CA TYR A 199 22.86 1.26 -16.93
C TYR A 199 23.90 0.92 -15.86
N GLY A 200 23.48 0.28 -14.76
CA GLY A 200 24.38 -0.53 -13.93
C GLY A 200 24.31 -0.28 -12.43
N SER A 201 24.09 -1.39 -11.71
CA SER A 201 24.35 -1.62 -10.29
C SER A 201 23.29 -1.20 -9.26
N SER A 202 22.54 -2.23 -8.80
CA SER A 202 22.31 -2.56 -7.39
C SER A 202 22.59 -1.43 -6.38
N GLY A 203 21.56 -0.64 -6.12
CA GLY A 203 21.45 0.29 -5.02
C GLY A 203 20.02 0.78 -4.99
N TYR A 204 19.31 0.58 -3.89
CA TYR A 204 17.99 1.17 -3.65
C TYR A 204 18.15 2.70 -3.56
N ASP A 205 18.21 3.37 -4.70
CA ASP A 205 18.30 4.83 -4.78
C ASP A 205 16.88 5.42 -4.73
N ALA A 206 16.57 6.06 -3.61
CA ALA A 206 15.29 6.68 -3.29
C ALA A 206 15.03 8.01 -4.04
N SER A 207 15.53 8.17 -5.27
CA SER A 207 15.43 9.44 -6.04
C SER A 207 14.44 9.42 -7.19
N THR A 208 13.76 8.31 -7.42
CA THR A 208 12.51 8.22 -8.18
C THR A 208 11.67 7.23 -7.43
N GLU A 209 10.70 7.71 -6.63
CA GLU A 209 9.82 6.80 -5.91
C GLU A 209 9.07 5.94 -6.93
N ASP A 210 9.46 4.67 -6.98
CA ASP A 210 8.93 3.68 -7.88
C ASP A 210 7.45 3.46 -7.56
N LYS A 211 6.57 3.93 -8.46
CA LYS A 211 5.13 3.74 -8.33
C LYS A 211 4.69 2.34 -8.78
N SER A 212 5.60 1.50 -9.30
CA SER A 212 5.23 0.18 -9.77
C SER A 212 4.73 -0.73 -8.64
N ILE A 213 3.75 -1.57 -8.99
CA ILE A 213 3.31 -2.67 -8.14
C ILE A 213 4.32 -3.80 -8.32
N ARG A 214 5.07 -4.15 -7.27
CA ARG A 214 6.03 -5.25 -7.32
C ARG A 214 5.40 -6.50 -6.74
N LEU A 215 5.19 -7.51 -7.57
CA LEU A 215 4.63 -8.80 -7.20
C LEU A 215 5.65 -9.90 -7.46
N ASN A 216 5.91 -10.71 -6.44
CA ASN A 216 6.64 -11.97 -6.59
C ASN A 216 5.71 -13.13 -6.26
N LEU A 217 5.59 -14.09 -7.16
CA LEU A 217 4.86 -15.34 -6.99
C LEU A 217 5.84 -16.50 -7.09
N TYR A 218 5.80 -17.41 -6.12
CA TYR A 218 6.67 -18.58 -6.08
C TYR A 218 5.98 -19.76 -5.38
N GLU A 219 6.37 -20.96 -5.75
CA GLU A 219 5.95 -22.18 -5.09
C GLU A 219 7.03 -22.63 -4.11
N SER A 220 6.62 -23.03 -2.91
CA SER A 220 7.53 -23.61 -1.92
C SER A 220 6.76 -24.60 -1.05
N ASN A 221 7.29 -25.81 -0.91
CA ASN A 221 6.67 -26.91 -0.16
C ASN A 221 5.26 -27.27 -0.63
N GLY A 222 4.99 -27.17 -1.94
CA GLY A 222 3.67 -27.42 -2.53
C GLY A 222 2.63 -26.33 -2.26
N ASP A 223 3.02 -25.23 -1.61
CA ASP A 223 2.16 -24.08 -1.36
C ASP A 223 2.55 -22.91 -2.27
N VAL A 224 1.55 -22.12 -2.67
CA VAL A 224 1.74 -20.92 -3.49
C VAL A 224 1.89 -19.71 -2.59
N HIS A 225 3.02 -19.03 -2.70
CA HIS A 225 3.35 -17.85 -1.90
C HIS A 225 3.41 -16.61 -2.76
N MET A 226 3.08 -15.47 -2.15
CA MET A 226 3.27 -14.15 -2.74
C MET A 226 4.06 -13.22 -1.82
N SER A 227 4.78 -12.29 -2.43
CA SER A 227 5.25 -11.06 -1.79
C SER A 227 4.91 -9.88 -2.67
N MET A 228 4.29 -8.86 -2.09
CA MET A 228 3.84 -7.66 -2.78
C MET A 228 4.37 -6.41 -2.08
N ASN A 229 4.81 -5.44 -2.89
CA ASN A 229 5.09 -4.08 -2.46
C ASN A 229 4.32 -3.11 -3.35
N LEU A 230 3.66 -2.14 -2.72
CA LEU A 230 2.79 -1.17 -3.37
C LEU A 230 2.90 0.16 -2.65
N MET A 231 3.04 1.28 -3.38
CA MET A 231 2.99 2.62 -2.80
C MET A 231 1.67 3.30 -3.19
N LEU A 232 0.82 3.62 -2.23
CA LEU A 232 -0.45 4.31 -2.43
C LEU A 232 -0.33 5.79 -2.06
N GLU A 233 -1.04 6.66 -2.78
CA GLU A 233 -1.17 8.07 -2.44
C GLU A 233 -2.51 8.31 -1.74
N ILE A 234 -2.44 8.94 -0.57
CA ILE A 234 -3.59 9.18 0.30
C ILE A 234 -3.72 10.69 0.52
N GLY A 235 -4.91 11.23 0.28
CA GLY A 235 -5.22 12.63 0.48
C GLY A 235 -5.90 12.87 1.81
N LEU A 236 -5.40 13.85 2.57
CA LEU A 236 -6.11 14.46 3.69
C LEU A 236 -6.80 15.71 3.17
N PHE A 237 -8.12 15.75 3.34
CA PHE A 237 -8.97 16.86 2.95
C PHE A 237 -9.55 17.48 4.20
N ARG A 238 -9.66 18.80 4.25
CA ARG A 238 -10.47 19.45 5.28
C ARG A 238 -11.94 19.22 4.94
N THR A 239 -12.77 18.92 5.93
CA THR A 239 -14.20 18.69 5.69
C THR A 239 -14.87 19.91 5.04
N LYS A 240 -14.41 21.11 5.39
CA LYS A 240 -14.84 22.39 4.79
C LYS A 240 -14.45 22.56 3.31
N ASP A 241 -13.47 21.79 2.83
CA ASP A 241 -12.93 21.83 1.47
C ASP A 241 -13.29 20.55 0.68
N THR A 242 -14.31 19.79 1.08
CA THR A 242 -14.64 18.50 0.47
C THR A 242 -15.07 18.59 -1.00
N LEU A 243 -15.46 19.77 -1.47
CA LEU A 243 -15.71 20.08 -2.89
C LEU A 243 -14.41 20.27 -3.69
N MET A 244 -13.27 20.45 -3.03
CA MET A 244 -11.98 20.57 -3.72
C MET A 244 -11.49 19.18 -4.13
N THR A 245 -11.12 19.05 -5.40
CA THR A 245 -10.45 17.86 -5.94
C THR A 245 -9.00 17.72 -5.47
N ARG A 246 -8.47 18.74 -4.78
CA ARG A 246 -7.10 18.81 -4.31
C ARG A 246 -6.99 18.45 -2.82
N PRO A 247 -6.14 17.48 -2.45
CA PRO A 247 -5.86 17.20 -1.04
C PRO A 247 -5.12 18.37 -0.38
N TRP A 248 -5.43 18.63 0.89
CA TRP A 248 -4.71 19.60 1.71
C TRP A 248 -3.30 19.10 2.06
N ILE A 249 -3.20 17.81 2.35
CA ILE A 249 -1.93 17.09 2.54
C ILE A 249 -1.99 15.77 1.77
N THR A 250 -0.97 15.47 0.99
CA THR A 250 -0.78 14.14 0.39
C THR A 250 0.19 13.34 1.26
N LEU A 251 -0.24 12.17 1.70
CA LEU A 251 0.56 11.16 2.36
C LEU A 251 0.85 10.02 1.40
N LYS A 252 1.91 9.27 1.68
CA LYS A 252 2.26 8.06 0.93
C LYS A 252 2.18 6.86 1.86
N ALA A 253 1.46 5.83 1.47
CA ALA A 253 1.36 4.58 2.20
C ALA A 253 2.14 3.50 1.46
N PHE A 254 3.19 2.98 2.08
CA PHE A 254 3.95 1.85 1.56
C PHE A 254 3.35 0.57 2.12
N LEU A 255 2.60 -0.13 1.29
CA LEU A 255 1.99 -1.41 1.60
C LEU A 255 2.98 -2.53 1.30
N TYR A 256 3.16 -3.40 2.29
CA TYR A 256 3.88 -4.66 2.19
C TYR A 256 2.94 -5.81 2.51
N GLU A 257 2.92 -6.83 1.66
CA GLU A 257 2.16 -8.06 1.90
C GLU A 257 3.03 -9.28 1.62
N ARG A 258 2.91 -10.28 2.49
CA ARG A 258 3.28 -11.67 2.21
C ARG A 258 2.07 -12.54 2.47
N ALA A 259 1.77 -13.47 1.58
CA ALA A 259 0.69 -14.42 1.82
C ALA A 259 1.05 -15.81 1.32
N ASN A 260 0.63 -16.82 2.06
CA ASN A 260 0.47 -18.17 1.56
C ASN A 260 -0.96 -18.26 1.01
N LEU A 261 -1.08 -18.24 -0.31
CA LEU A 261 -2.36 -18.20 -0.99
C LEU A 261 -3.09 -19.54 -0.89
N THR A 262 -2.37 -20.65 -0.67
CA THR A 262 -2.92 -21.98 -0.45
C THR A 262 -3.57 -22.10 0.93
N SER A 263 -2.86 -21.72 2.00
CA SER A 263 -3.40 -21.80 3.38
C SER A 263 -4.28 -20.61 3.76
N GLY A 264 -4.19 -19.50 3.03
CA GLY A 264 -4.87 -18.25 3.34
C GLY A 264 -4.17 -17.42 4.43
N GLU A 265 -3.06 -17.91 4.99
CA GLU A 265 -2.24 -17.15 5.93
C GLU A 265 -1.62 -15.93 5.26
N ASN A 266 -1.63 -14.80 5.95
CA ASN A 266 -1.00 -13.60 5.45
C ASN A 266 -0.41 -12.72 6.54
N TYR A 267 0.49 -11.85 6.10
CA TYR A 267 0.98 -10.72 6.85
C TYR A 267 0.91 -9.50 5.93
N ARG A 268 0.13 -8.52 6.32
CA ARG A 268 -0.07 -7.29 5.57
C ARG A 268 0.14 -6.09 6.48
N ALA A 269 0.97 -5.15 6.05
CA ALA A 269 1.29 -3.97 6.82
C ALA A 269 1.48 -2.76 5.91
N ALA A 270 1.03 -1.59 6.36
CA ALA A 270 1.26 -0.33 5.69
C ALA A 270 2.10 0.60 6.56
N LYS A 271 3.09 1.26 5.96
CA LYS A 271 3.84 2.35 6.57
C LYS A 271 3.45 3.67 5.93
N ILE A 272 2.93 4.62 6.70
CA ILE A 272 2.63 5.95 6.17
C ILE A 272 3.83 6.87 6.31
N LYS A 273 4.19 7.52 5.21
CA LYS A 273 5.23 8.54 5.13
C LYS A 273 4.58 9.90 4.91
N THR A 274 4.86 10.82 5.82
CA THR A 274 4.48 12.23 5.66
C THR A 274 5.43 12.93 4.69
N PRO A 275 4.97 13.92 3.92
CA PRO A 275 5.84 14.73 3.07
C PRO A 275 6.91 15.44 3.91
N SER A 276 8.08 15.70 3.32
CA SER A 276 9.10 16.48 4.01
C SER A 276 8.57 17.88 4.28
N LEU A 277 8.78 18.32 5.52
CA LEU A 277 8.85 19.74 5.79
C LEU A 277 10.22 20.15 5.26
N TYR A 278 10.25 21.04 4.26
CA TYR A 278 11.44 21.53 3.53
C TYR A 278 11.87 20.66 2.34
#